data_AF-A0A7C1NXR3-F1
#
_entry.id   AF-A0A7C1NXR3-F1
#
_cell.length_a   1.000
_cell.length_b   1.000
_cell.length_c   1.000
_cell.angle_alpha   90.00
_cell.angle_beta   90.00
_cell.angle_gamma   90.00
#
_symmetry.space_group_name_H-M   'P 1'
#
loop_
_entity.id
_entity.type
_entity.pdbx_description
1 polymer ?
#
loop_
_entity_poly.entity_id
_entity_poly.type
_entity_poly.pdbx_seq_one_letter_code
_entity_poly.pdbx_strand_id
1 'polypeptide(L)'
;PLLSRCRVFVLEELSEKDMAKIIKHTGFKLSKKATDWLIAMANGDARQAIMMLENTSELYGDITVDTLKDALQSKFLRYDKQGDEHYNTISAFIKSMRASQADAALYYLARMVDAGEDPKFIARRMVIFASEDIGLAQPTALVVANDVFRAVEIIGLPECAINLAHGVAYLCEAKKDRSSYEAYFKAVADVKKYGNLPVPLKIRNAPTKLMEELEYGKGYEKYTKEDLLPEKLKGKKYLKK
;
A
#
# COMPACT_ATOMS: atom_id res chain seq x y z
N PRO A 1 -12.05 -0.06 -19.87
CA PRO A 1 -11.75 0.74 -18.65
C PRO A 1 -13.04 0.92 -17.81
N LEU A 2 -13.02 0.58 -16.52
CA LEU A 2 -14.23 0.53 -15.67
C LEU A 2 -15.02 1.84 -15.62
N LEU A 3 -14.32 2.98 -15.58
CA LEU A 3 -14.91 4.31 -15.46
C LEU A 3 -15.85 4.69 -16.63
N SER A 4 -15.73 4.05 -17.80
CA SER A 4 -16.62 4.34 -18.93
C SER A 4 -17.99 3.66 -18.83
N ARG A 5 -18.21 2.81 -17.81
CA ARG A 5 -19.46 2.05 -17.60
C ARG A 5 -19.99 2.14 -16.17
N CYS A 6 -19.34 2.92 -15.30
CA CYS A 6 -19.73 3.08 -13.89
C CYS A 6 -19.91 4.57 -13.58
N ARG A 7 -21.00 4.90 -12.87
CA ARG A 7 -21.20 6.24 -12.31
C ARG A 7 -20.37 6.36 -11.04
N VAL A 8 -19.64 7.46 -10.91
CA VAL A 8 -18.87 7.79 -9.71
C VAL A 8 -19.69 8.77 -8.88
N PHE A 9 -19.86 8.46 -7.60
CA PHE A 9 -20.46 9.35 -6.62
C PHE A 9 -19.40 9.70 -5.59
N VAL A 10 -19.31 10.99 -5.27
CA VAL A 10 -18.50 11.47 -4.14
C VAL A 10 -19.44 11.49 -2.94
N LEU A 11 -19.05 10.81 -1.86
CA LEU A 11 -19.75 10.81 -0.59
C LEU A 11 -18.94 11.62 0.40
N GLU A 12 -19.63 12.36 1.24
CA GLU A 12 -19.05 13.18 2.30
C GLU A 12 -19.29 12.50 3.66
N GLU A 13 -18.49 12.88 4.65
CA GLU A 13 -18.68 12.45 6.04
C GLU A 13 -20.06 12.85 6.58
N LEU A 14 -20.61 12.01 7.47
CA LEU A 14 -21.93 12.28 8.04
C LEU A 14 -21.86 13.41 9.07
N SER A 15 -22.83 14.32 9.00
CA SER A 15 -22.97 15.37 10.01
C SER A 15 -23.31 14.79 11.38
N GLU A 16 -22.98 15.50 12.46
CA GLU A 16 -23.35 15.10 13.83
C GLU A 16 -24.86 14.83 13.98
N LYS A 17 -25.70 15.62 13.26
CA LYS A 17 -27.15 15.46 13.27
C LYS A 17 -27.59 14.16 12.60
N ASP A 18 -26.92 13.76 11.52
CA ASP A 18 -27.25 12.52 10.82
C ASP A 18 -26.71 11.30 11.57
N MET A 19 -25.52 11.42 12.18
CA MET A 19 -24.99 10.43 13.11
C MET A 19 -25.93 10.19 14.29
N ALA A 20 -26.48 11.24 14.90
CA ALA A 20 -27.46 11.11 15.98
C ALA A 20 -28.73 10.35 15.55
N LYS A 21 -29.20 10.56 14.31
CA LYS A 21 -30.35 9.82 13.76
C LYS A 21 -30.03 8.34 13.57
N ILE A 22 -28.84 8.04 13.03
CA ILE A 22 -28.39 6.66 12.80
C ILE A 22 -28.25 5.91 14.12
N ILE A 23 -27.59 6.53 15.11
CA ILE A 23 -27.46 5.96 16.46
C ILE A 23 -28.84 5.69 17.06
N LYS A 24 -29.79 6.63 16.93
CA LYS A 24 -31.16 6.41 17.40
C LYS A 24 -31.85 5.21 16.72
N HIS A 25 -31.53 4.94 15.47
CA HIS A 25 -32.13 3.83 14.71
C HIS A 25 -31.66 2.44 15.18
N THR A 26 -30.51 2.36 15.87
CA THR A 26 -29.99 1.10 16.42
C THR A 26 -30.86 0.52 17.54
N GLY A 27 -31.68 1.34 18.20
CA GLY A 27 -32.53 0.92 19.32
C GLY A 27 -31.85 0.89 20.69
N PHE A 28 -30.54 1.17 20.77
CA PHE A 28 -29.85 1.29 22.06
C PHE A 28 -30.28 2.54 22.84
N LYS A 29 -30.50 2.38 24.15
CA LYS A 29 -30.84 3.49 25.05
C LYS A 29 -29.56 4.14 25.55
N LEU A 30 -29.29 5.35 25.06
CA LEU A 30 -28.09 6.13 25.39
C LEU A 30 -28.46 7.42 26.11
N SER A 31 -27.63 7.82 27.07
CA SER A 31 -27.68 9.19 27.60
C SER A 31 -27.19 10.18 26.55
N LYS A 32 -27.64 11.44 26.61
CA LYS A 32 -27.17 12.49 25.70
C LYS A 32 -25.63 12.59 25.67
N LYS A 33 -24.98 12.50 26.83
CA LYS A 33 -23.51 12.53 26.93
C LYS A 33 -22.84 11.36 26.21
N ALA A 34 -23.42 10.15 26.31
CA ALA A 34 -22.90 8.97 25.61
C ALA A 34 -23.07 9.10 24.09
N THR A 35 -24.22 9.61 23.64
CA THR A 35 -24.46 9.89 22.22
C THR A 35 -23.49 10.92 21.67
N ASP A 36 -23.33 12.06 22.36
CA ASP A 36 -22.43 13.13 21.92
C ASP A 36 -20.98 12.64 21.88
N TRP A 37 -20.55 11.86 22.87
CA TRP A 37 -19.22 11.24 22.90
C TRP A 37 -19.02 10.28 21.73
N LEU A 38 -20.02 9.43 21.45
CA LEU A 38 -19.94 8.45 20.37
C LEU A 38 -19.88 9.11 18.99
N ILE A 39 -20.64 10.17 18.78
CA ILE A 39 -20.61 10.97 17.55
C ILE A 39 -19.22 11.57 17.34
N ALA A 40 -18.64 12.16 18.39
CA ALA A 40 -17.30 12.73 18.33
C ALA A 40 -16.23 11.67 18.07
N MET A 41 -16.36 10.48 18.68
CA MET A 41 -15.43 9.36 18.46
C MET A 41 -15.49 8.84 17.02
N ALA A 42 -16.70 8.70 16.47
CA ALA A 42 -16.92 8.13 15.15
C ALA A 42 -16.57 9.09 14.00
N ASN A 43 -16.46 10.40 14.25
CA ASN A 43 -16.03 11.43 13.31
C ASN A 43 -16.64 11.29 11.90
N GLY A 44 -17.97 11.15 11.84
CA GLY A 44 -18.71 11.04 10.57
C GLY A 44 -18.81 9.64 9.97
N ASP A 45 -18.22 8.61 10.58
CA ASP A 45 -18.35 7.21 10.18
C ASP A 45 -19.41 6.46 11.02
N ALA A 46 -20.60 6.27 10.44
CA ALA A 46 -21.70 5.56 11.07
C ALA A 46 -21.36 4.11 11.48
N ARG A 47 -20.51 3.43 10.71
CA ARG A 47 -20.14 2.03 10.97
C ARG A 47 -19.30 1.93 12.24
N GLN A 48 -18.37 2.87 12.46
CA GLN A 48 -17.60 2.95 13.71
C GLN A 48 -18.51 3.16 14.92
N ALA A 49 -19.48 4.08 14.82
CA ALA A 49 -20.44 4.31 15.89
C ALA A 49 -21.25 3.06 16.23
N ILE A 50 -21.79 2.36 15.22
CA ILE A 50 -22.60 1.15 15.41
C ILE A 50 -21.75 0.01 15.99
N MET A 51 -20.57 -0.24 15.44
CA MET A 51 -19.67 -1.28 15.92
C MET A 51 -19.25 -1.04 17.38
N MET A 52 -18.96 0.20 17.75
CA MET A 52 -18.65 0.54 19.14
C MET A 52 -19.85 0.28 20.06
N LEU A 53 -21.08 0.61 19.64
CA LEU A 53 -22.29 0.33 20.42
C LEU A 53 -22.49 -1.15 20.65
N GLU A 54 -22.41 -1.95 19.59
CA GLU A 54 -22.60 -3.41 19.63
C GLU A 54 -21.55 -4.04 20.55
N ASN A 55 -20.27 -3.72 20.34
CA ASN A 55 -19.18 -4.25 21.16
C ASN A 55 -19.28 -3.83 22.63
N THR A 56 -19.65 -2.57 22.90
CA THR A 56 -19.82 -2.10 24.28
C THR A 56 -20.98 -2.81 24.96
N SER A 57 -22.10 -2.98 24.24
CA SER A 57 -23.25 -3.72 24.75
C SER A 57 -22.93 -5.19 25.01
N GLU A 58 -22.14 -5.83 24.14
CA GLU A 58 -21.77 -7.24 24.29
C GLU A 58 -20.81 -7.44 25.46
N LEU A 59 -19.83 -6.55 25.62
CA LEU A 59 -18.81 -6.67 26.66
C LEU A 59 -19.29 -6.26 28.06
N TYR A 60 -20.11 -5.21 28.13
CA TYR A 60 -20.44 -4.55 29.41
C TYR A 60 -21.93 -4.54 29.73
N GLY A 61 -22.81 -4.89 28.78
CA GLY A 61 -24.26 -4.82 28.92
C GLY A 61 -24.81 -3.40 28.87
N ASP A 62 -24.30 -2.51 29.73
CA ASP A 62 -24.72 -1.11 29.82
C ASP A 62 -23.82 -0.17 29.01
N ILE A 63 -24.43 0.72 28.23
CA ILE A 63 -23.71 1.69 27.40
C ILE A 63 -23.67 3.06 28.08
N THR A 64 -22.53 3.35 28.69
CA THR A 64 -22.20 4.61 29.36
C THR A 64 -20.94 5.19 28.73
N VAL A 65 -20.60 6.45 29.03
CA VAL A 65 -19.35 7.05 28.54
C VAL A 65 -18.13 6.27 29.02
N ASP A 66 -18.16 5.72 30.24
CA ASP A 66 -17.03 4.98 30.80
C ASP A 66 -16.91 3.61 30.15
N THR A 67 -18.00 2.86 29.98
CA THR A 67 -17.97 1.57 29.28
C THR A 67 -17.63 1.72 27.79
N LEU A 68 -18.03 2.81 27.14
CA LEU A 68 -17.60 3.16 25.78
C LEU A 68 -16.09 3.43 25.71
N LYS A 69 -15.52 4.11 26.70
CA LYS A 69 -14.07 4.33 26.79
C LYS A 69 -13.33 3.03 27.04
N ASP A 70 -13.83 2.18 27.92
CA ASP A 70 -13.24 0.89 28.23
C ASP A 70 -13.29 -0.05 27.01
N ALA A 71 -14.41 -0.06 26.28
CA ALA A 71 -14.55 -0.76 25.01
C ALA A 71 -13.57 -0.23 23.95
N LEU A 72 -13.41 1.11 23.83
CA LEU A 72 -12.42 1.71 22.94
C LEU A 72 -10.97 1.36 23.30
N GLN A 73 -10.69 1.20 24.59
CA GLN A 73 -9.37 0.77 25.08
C GLN A 73 -9.14 -0.74 24.92
N SER A 74 -10.21 -1.52 24.75
CA SER A 74 -10.10 -2.93 24.40
C SER A 74 -9.40 -3.08 23.05
N LYS A 75 -8.39 -3.96 23.01
CA LYS A 75 -7.54 -4.22 21.83
C LYS A 75 -8.33 -4.62 20.57
N PHE A 76 -9.62 -4.96 20.70
CA PHE A 76 -10.50 -5.36 19.60
C PHE A 76 -11.05 -4.20 18.74
N LEU A 77 -11.15 -2.97 19.28
CA LEU A 77 -11.81 -1.83 18.62
C LEU A 77 -10.86 -0.80 18.00
N ARG A 78 -9.56 -0.89 18.30
CA ARG A 78 -8.58 0.17 17.98
C ARG A 78 -8.23 0.32 16.51
N TYR A 79 -8.85 -0.42 15.60
CA TYR A 79 -8.51 -0.24 14.20
C TYR A 79 -9.58 -0.57 13.19
N ASP A 80 -9.97 0.46 12.43
CA ASP A 80 -10.58 0.29 11.13
C ASP A 80 -9.53 -0.16 10.11
N LYS A 81 -9.23 -1.46 10.09
CA LYS A 81 -8.39 -2.07 9.04
C LYS A 81 -8.90 -1.81 7.63
N GLN A 82 -10.14 -1.32 7.47
CA GLN A 82 -10.78 -1.06 6.19
C GLN A 82 -11.14 0.43 5.98
N GLY A 83 -10.77 1.33 6.90
CA GLY A 83 -11.12 2.75 6.85
C GLY A 83 -10.09 3.62 6.12
N ASP A 84 -10.47 4.86 5.84
CA ASP A 84 -9.61 5.83 5.14
C ASP A 84 -8.33 6.16 5.93
N GLU A 85 -8.38 6.14 7.28
CA GLU A 85 -7.21 6.41 8.13
C GLU A 85 -6.07 5.39 7.96
N HIS A 86 -6.39 4.12 7.66
CA HIS A 86 -5.38 3.10 7.30
C HIS A 86 -4.58 3.56 6.08
N TYR A 87 -5.29 3.92 5.02
CA TYR A 87 -4.69 4.36 3.76
C TYR A 87 -3.96 5.70 3.90
N ASN A 88 -4.52 6.65 4.66
CA ASN A 88 -3.88 7.93 4.93
C ASN A 88 -2.56 7.75 5.67
N THR A 89 -2.54 6.93 6.71
CA THR A 89 -1.35 6.72 7.54
C THR A 89 -0.24 6.02 6.78
N ILE A 90 -0.53 4.92 6.08
CA ILE A 90 0.49 4.22 5.28
C ILE A 90 0.98 5.07 4.10
N SER A 91 0.10 5.90 3.52
CA SER A 91 0.48 6.82 2.44
C SER A 91 1.40 7.92 2.95
N ALA A 92 1.12 8.48 4.12
CA ALA A 92 1.97 9.46 4.78
C ALA A 92 3.34 8.84 5.12
N PHE A 93 3.36 7.63 5.70
CA PHE A 93 4.57 6.85 5.97
C PHE A 93 5.50 6.74 4.75
N ILE A 94 4.96 6.29 3.62
CA ILE A 94 5.75 6.11 2.38
C ILE A 94 6.18 7.46 1.78
N LYS A 95 5.34 8.50 1.85
CA LYS A 95 5.73 9.85 1.41
C LYS A 95 6.86 10.43 2.27
N SER A 96 6.82 10.22 3.59
CA SER A 96 7.89 10.64 4.50
C SER A 96 9.20 9.95 4.17
N MET A 97 9.19 8.64 3.93
CA MET A 97 10.39 7.90 3.50
C MET A 97 10.92 8.39 2.15
N ARG A 98 10.03 8.67 1.19
CA ARG A 98 10.39 9.21 -0.13
C ARG A 98 11.08 10.57 -0.02
N ALA A 99 10.59 11.42 0.87
CA ALA A 99 11.16 12.72 1.17
C ALA A 99 12.41 12.66 2.08
N SER A 100 12.88 11.46 2.44
CA SER A 100 13.98 11.23 3.38
C SER A 100 13.77 11.89 4.74
N GLN A 101 12.52 12.00 5.20
CA GLN A 101 12.13 12.56 6.50
C GLN A 101 11.97 11.41 7.51
N ALA A 102 13.07 10.98 8.10
CA ALA A 102 13.11 9.80 8.98
C ALA A 102 12.21 9.93 10.22
N ASP A 103 12.21 11.11 10.87
CA ASP A 103 11.38 11.36 12.06
C ASP A 103 9.89 11.22 11.76
N ALA A 104 9.44 11.80 10.63
CA ALA A 104 8.05 11.70 10.20
C ALA A 104 7.68 10.25 9.84
N ALA A 105 8.57 9.52 9.17
CA ALA A 105 8.34 8.11 8.86
C ALA A 105 8.25 7.23 10.12
N LEU A 106 9.13 7.45 11.10
CA LEU A 106 9.09 6.75 12.39
C LEU A 106 7.82 7.08 13.19
N TYR A 107 7.34 8.33 13.15
CA TYR A 107 6.08 8.71 13.76
C TYR A 107 4.89 7.97 13.14
N TYR A 108 4.78 7.92 11.81
CA TYR A 108 3.69 7.17 11.16
C TYR A 108 3.83 5.66 11.35
N LEU A 109 5.04 5.12 11.42
CA LEU A 109 5.28 3.73 11.83
C LEU A 109 4.71 3.47 13.23
N ALA A 110 5.06 4.31 14.21
CA ALA A 110 4.58 4.16 15.58
C ALA A 110 3.05 4.24 15.67
N ARG A 111 2.42 5.16 14.92
CA ARG A 111 0.95 5.22 14.82
C ARG A 111 0.35 3.92 14.30
N MET A 112 0.92 3.34 13.24
CA MET A 112 0.42 2.07 12.68
C MET A 112 0.60 0.91 13.66
N VAL A 113 1.75 0.81 14.32
CA VAL A 113 2.04 -0.28 15.27
C VAL A 113 1.15 -0.18 16.51
N ASP A 114 0.99 1.01 17.10
CA ASP A 114 0.12 1.22 18.27
C ASP A 114 -1.37 1.00 17.94
N ALA A 115 -1.76 1.32 16.70
CA ALA A 115 -3.10 1.03 16.18
C ALA A 115 -3.29 -0.46 15.82
N GLY A 116 -2.29 -1.33 15.94
CA GLY A 116 -2.45 -2.77 15.68
C GLY A 116 -2.54 -3.14 14.19
N GLU A 117 -1.92 -2.32 13.33
CA GLU A 117 -1.68 -2.67 11.93
C GLU A 117 -0.92 -4.00 11.80
N ASP A 118 -1.20 -4.77 10.75
CA ASP A 118 -0.40 -5.96 10.46
C ASP A 118 1.06 -5.55 10.17
N PRO A 119 2.05 -5.95 10.99
CA PRO A 119 3.45 -5.54 10.74
C PRO A 119 3.97 -6.09 9.41
N LYS A 120 3.41 -7.21 8.91
CA LYS A 120 3.75 -7.73 7.57
C LYS A 120 3.24 -6.80 6.49
N PHE A 121 2.11 -6.12 6.68
CA PHE A 121 1.61 -5.10 5.74
C PHE A 121 2.59 -3.94 5.64
N ILE A 122 3.05 -3.40 6.77
CA ILE A 122 4.03 -2.32 6.82
C ILE A 122 5.33 -2.75 6.10
N ALA A 123 5.85 -3.94 6.42
CA ALA A 123 7.07 -4.45 5.82
C ALA A 123 6.93 -4.69 4.30
N ARG A 124 5.78 -5.19 3.80
CA ARG A 124 5.52 -5.28 2.34
C ARG A 124 5.65 -3.93 1.65
N ARG A 125 5.15 -2.86 2.29
CA ARG A 125 5.22 -1.50 1.75
C ARG A 125 6.66 -0.98 1.71
N MET A 126 7.49 -1.35 2.68
CA MET A 126 8.93 -1.06 2.68
C MET A 126 9.69 -1.79 1.56
N VAL A 127 9.36 -3.06 1.29
CA VAL A 127 9.94 -3.84 0.17
C VAL A 127 9.59 -3.21 -1.18
N ILE A 128 8.34 -2.78 -1.37
CA ILE A 128 7.92 -2.05 -2.58
C ILE A 128 8.71 -0.75 -2.70
N PHE A 129 8.78 0.04 -1.62
CA PHE A 129 9.51 1.31 -1.59
C PHE A 129 10.98 1.15 -1.98
N ALA A 130 11.66 0.10 -1.49
CA ALA A 130 13.05 -0.16 -1.84
C ALA A 130 13.27 -0.33 -3.35
N SER A 131 12.30 -0.90 -4.07
CA SER A 131 12.38 -1.05 -5.53
C SER A 131 11.84 0.16 -6.30
N GLU A 132 10.83 0.85 -5.76
CA GLU A 132 10.15 1.98 -6.41
C GLU A 132 10.92 3.29 -6.29
N ASP A 133 11.37 3.62 -5.09
CA ASP A 133 11.86 4.95 -4.72
C ASP A 133 13.38 5.00 -4.47
N ILE A 134 14.02 3.87 -4.12
CA ILE A 134 15.49 3.75 -4.01
C ILE A 134 16.10 3.13 -5.27
N GLY A 135 15.52 2.03 -5.75
CA GLY A 135 15.81 1.46 -7.06
C GLY A 135 17.30 1.20 -7.30
N LEU A 136 17.81 1.69 -8.44
CA LEU A 136 19.19 1.44 -8.88
C LEU A 136 20.23 2.27 -8.13
N ALA A 137 19.84 3.30 -7.38
CA ALA A 137 20.77 4.10 -6.61
C ALA A 137 21.43 3.31 -5.47
N GLN A 138 20.72 2.34 -4.89
CA GLN A 138 21.23 1.47 -3.84
C GLN A 138 20.50 0.12 -3.84
N PRO A 139 20.89 -0.82 -4.73
CA PRO A 139 20.19 -2.09 -4.89
C PRO A 139 20.15 -2.96 -3.62
N THR A 140 21.10 -2.78 -2.70
CA THR A 140 21.12 -3.46 -1.39
C THR A 140 19.93 -3.08 -0.51
N ALA A 141 19.24 -1.97 -0.77
CA ALA A 141 18.03 -1.60 -0.03
C ALA A 141 16.91 -2.63 -0.14
N LEU A 142 16.78 -3.30 -1.30
CA LEU A 142 15.82 -4.38 -1.46
C LEU A 142 16.19 -5.58 -0.59
N VAL A 143 17.48 -5.89 -0.44
CA VAL A 143 17.98 -6.96 0.43
C VAL A 143 17.64 -6.66 1.88
N VAL A 144 17.99 -5.45 2.35
CA VAL A 144 17.68 -5.01 3.73
C VAL A 144 16.18 -5.02 4.00
N ALA A 145 15.35 -4.51 3.08
CA ALA A 145 13.91 -4.52 3.25
C ALA A 145 13.32 -5.95 3.32
N ASN A 146 13.86 -6.89 2.54
CA ASN A 146 13.47 -8.30 2.63
C ASN A 146 13.87 -8.95 3.95
N ASP A 147 15.07 -8.64 4.47
CA ASP A 147 15.51 -9.17 5.77
C ASP A 147 14.69 -8.57 6.93
N VAL A 148 14.28 -7.29 6.82
CA VAL A 148 13.32 -6.68 7.74
C VAL A 148 11.97 -7.40 7.66
N PHE A 149 11.46 -7.67 6.46
CA PHE A 149 10.24 -8.44 6.28
C PHE A 149 10.34 -9.83 6.92
N ARG A 150 11.47 -10.52 6.69
CA ARG A 150 11.72 -11.84 7.27
C ARG A 150 11.79 -11.80 8.80
N ALA A 151 12.43 -10.78 9.36
CA ALA A 151 12.48 -10.56 10.81
C ALA A 151 11.06 -10.37 11.37
N VAL A 152 10.20 -9.60 10.69
CA VAL A 152 8.79 -9.43 11.07
C VAL A 152 8.03 -10.76 11.06
N GLU A 153 8.27 -11.63 10.08
CA GLU A 153 7.61 -12.94 10.01
C GLU A 153 8.00 -13.88 11.16
N ILE A 154 9.29 -13.87 11.53
CA ILE A 154 9.83 -14.80 12.53
C ILE A 154 9.59 -14.29 13.96
N ILE A 155 9.77 -12.99 14.19
CA ILE A 155 9.79 -12.40 15.54
C ILE A 155 8.38 -12.01 15.98
N GLY A 156 7.61 -11.34 15.12
CA GLY A 156 6.28 -10.81 15.49
C GLY A 156 6.34 -9.60 16.43
N LEU A 157 5.16 -9.03 16.74
CA LEU A 157 5.04 -7.90 17.68
C LEU A 157 5.05 -8.40 19.14
N PRO A 158 5.56 -7.59 20.09
CA PRO A 158 6.02 -6.20 19.92
C PRO A 158 7.44 -6.03 19.37
N GLU A 159 8.31 -7.04 19.46
CA GLU A 159 9.76 -6.89 19.22
C GLU A 159 10.11 -6.52 17.77
N CYS A 160 9.36 -7.03 16.78
CA CYS A 160 9.63 -6.72 15.38
C CYS A 160 9.44 -5.24 15.01
N ALA A 161 8.81 -4.43 15.87
CA ALA A 161 8.74 -2.98 15.70
C ALA A 161 10.13 -2.34 15.64
N ILE A 162 11.12 -2.92 16.33
CA ILE A 162 12.52 -2.47 16.30
C ILE A 162 13.15 -2.74 14.93
N ASN A 163 12.86 -3.91 14.33
CA ASN A 163 13.33 -4.25 12.98
C ASN A 163 12.70 -3.34 11.93
N LEU A 164 11.40 -3.04 12.06
CA LEU A 164 10.71 -2.08 11.19
C LEU A 164 11.36 -0.69 11.31
N ALA A 165 11.61 -0.20 12.53
CA ALA A 165 12.24 1.10 12.76
C ALA A 165 13.64 1.19 12.16
N HIS A 166 14.47 0.14 12.33
CA HIS A 166 15.78 0.05 11.69
C HIS A 166 15.66 0.17 10.17
N GLY A 167 14.77 -0.61 9.55
CA GLY A 167 14.56 -0.57 8.11
C GLY A 167 14.10 0.80 7.63
N VAL A 168 13.22 1.48 8.38
CA VAL A 168 12.75 2.83 8.06
C VAL A 168 13.90 3.83 8.04
N ALA A 169 14.75 3.85 9.08
CA ALA A 169 15.90 4.75 9.14
C ALA A 169 16.83 4.51 7.94
N TYR A 170 17.20 3.25 7.68
CA TYR A 170 18.05 2.88 6.55
C TYR A 170 17.48 3.33 5.19
N LEU A 171 16.19 3.08 4.94
CA LEU A 171 15.54 3.42 3.67
C LEU A 171 15.36 4.93 3.49
N CYS A 172 15.21 5.69 4.57
CA CYS A 172 15.19 7.15 4.54
C CYS A 172 16.54 7.73 4.12
N GLU A 173 17.65 7.20 4.62
CA GLU A 173 19.01 7.67 4.31
C GLU A 173 19.49 7.27 2.90
N ALA A 174 18.94 6.21 2.32
CA ALA A 174 19.32 5.74 0.99
C ALA A 174 19.05 6.80 -0.10
N LYS A 175 19.94 6.87 -1.09
CA LYS A 175 19.73 7.70 -2.29
C LYS A 175 18.48 7.25 -3.04
N LYS A 176 17.71 8.19 -3.58
CA LYS A 176 16.45 7.91 -4.29
C LYS A 176 16.69 7.83 -5.79
N ASP A 177 16.15 6.81 -6.44
CA ASP A 177 16.15 6.64 -7.90
C ASP A 177 14.93 5.81 -8.34
N ARG A 178 14.07 6.44 -9.13
CA ARG A 178 12.83 5.85 -9.67
C ARG A 178 12.97 5.38 -11.13
N SER A 179 14.18 5.41 -11.70
CA SER A 179 14.43 5.17 -13.12
C SER A 179 13.93 3.81 -13.59
N SER A 180 14.14 2.75 -12.81
CA SER A 180 13.67 1.39 -13.10
C SER A 180 12.14 1.27 -13.04
N TYR A 181 11.53 1.84 -12.01
CA TYR A 181 10.08 1.91 -11.83
C TYR A 181 9.42 2.64 -13.00
N GLU A 182 9.89 3.84 -13.32
CA GLU A 182 9.35 4.62 -14.42
C GLU A 182 9.56 3.97 -15.78
N ALA A 183 10.73 3.34 -16.00
CA ALA A 183 11.03 2.61 -17.22
C ALA A 183 10.02 1.49 -17.47
N TYR A 184 9.72 0.70 -16.43
CA TYR A 184 8.74 -0.36 -16.51
C TYR A 184 7.35 0.18 -16.87
N PHE A 185 6.87 1.23 -16.18
CA PHE A 185 5.54 1.76 -16.47
C PHE A 185 5.44 2.46 -17.83
N LYS A 186 6.53 3.05 -18.34
CA LYS A 186 6.60 3.54 -19.73
C LYS A 186 6.47 2.39 -20.74
N ALA A 187 7.14 1.25 -20.50
CA ALA A 187 7.00 0.07 -21.34
C ALA A 187 5.59 -0.53 -21.27
N VAL A 188 4.98 -0.61 -20.08
CA VAL A 188 3.59 -1.05 -19.89
C VAL A 188 2.61 -0.14 -20.66
N ALA A 189 2.85 1.17 -20.70
CA ALA A 189 2.03 2.09 -21.47
C ALA A 189 2.08 1.79 -22.98
N ASP A 190 3.25 1.45 -23.52
CA ASP A 190 3.39 1.06 -24.92
C ASP A 190 2.76 -0.29 -25.22
N VAL A 191 2.87 -1.29 -24.32
CA VAL A 191 2.16 -2.57 -24.46
C VAL A 191 0.66 -2.34 -24.55
N LYS A 192 0.10 -1.47 -23.70
CA LYS A 192 -1.32 -1.10 -23.75
C LYS A 192 -1.70 -0.36 -25.02
N LYS A 193 -0.80 0.46 -25.58
CA LYS A 193 -1.04 1.26 -26.78
C LYS A 193 -0.92 0.46 -28.07
N TYR A 194 0.09 -0.39 -28.19
CA TYR A 194 0.45 -1.08 -29.43
C TYR A 194 0.04 -2.55 -29.46
N GLY A 195 -0.40 -3.11 -28.33
CA GLY A 195 -0.75 -4.52 -28.22
C GLY A 195 0.46 -5.45 -28.32
N ASN A 196 0.22 -6.68 -28.76
CA ASN A 196 1.26 -7.70 -28.88
C ASN A 196 2.08 -7.54 -30.17
N LEU A 197 3.00 -6.57 -30.18
CA LEU A 197 3.92 -6.41 -31.31
C LEU A 197 4.78 -7.67 -31.49
N PRO A 198 5.03 -8.10 -32.74
CA PRO A 198 5.81 -9.31 -32.99
C PRO A 198 7.26 -9.13 -32.53
N VAL A 199 7.80 -10.17 -31.88
CA VAL A 199 9.22 -10.25 -31.54
C VAL A 199 10.05 -10.28 -32.84
N PRO A 200 11.12 -9.46 -32.97
CA PRO A 200 12.01 -9.49 -34.13
C PRO A 200 12.57 -10.89 -34.40
N LEU A 201 12.59 -11.32 -35.67
CA LEU A 201 12.99 -12.68 -36.08
C LEU A 201 14.37 -13.06 -35.53
N LYS A 202 15.31 -12.09 -35.54
CA LYS A 202 16.70 -12.23 -35.09
C LYS A 202 16.86 -12.59 -33.61
N ILE A 203 15.84 -12.38 -32.76
CA ILE A 203 15.90 -12.76 -31.33
C ILE A 203 14.85 -13.81 -30.95
N ARG A 204 14.18 -14.42 -31.94
CA ARG A 204 13.28 -15.54 -31.67
C ARG A 204 14.09 -16.79 -31.35
N ASN A 205 13.55 -17.63 -30.47
CA ASN A 205 14.11 -18.94 -30.21
C ASN A 205 13.80 -19.89 -31.39
N ALA A 206 14.76 -20.75 -31.76
CA ALA A 206 14.64 -21.72 -32.85
C ALA A 206 14.85 -23.18 -32.38
N PRO A 207 13.98 -23.73 -31.50
CA PRO A 207 14.17 -25.06 -30.94
C PRO A 207 13.84 -26.22 -31.90
N THR A 208 13.26 -25.96 -33.07
CA THR A 208 12.89 -27.00 -34.05
C THR A 208 13.57 -26.76 -35.40
N LYS A 209 13.78 -27.84 -36.17
CA LYS A 209 14.35 -27.76 -37.53
C LYS A 209 13.57 -26.80 -38.43
N LEU A 210 12.23 -26.84 -38.37
CA LEU A 210 11.39 -25.92 -39.12
C LEU A 210 11.66 -24.45 -38.74
N MET A 211 11.90 -24.15 -37.46
CA MET A 211 12.20 -22.77 -37.03
C MET A 211 13.60 -22.32 -37.47
N GLU A 212 14.57 -23.22 -37.49
CA GLU A 212 15.92 -22.96 -38.04
C GLU A 212 15.85 -22.70 -39.55
N GLU A 213 15.08 -23.50 -40.29
CA GLU A 213 14.80 -23.32 -41.73
C GLU A 213 14.09 -21.98 -42.01
N LEU A 214 13.22 -21.53 -41.09
CA LEU A 214 12.58 -20.22 -41.12
C LEU A 214 13.47 -19.08 -40.59
N GLU A 215 14.75 -19.36 -40.35
CA GLU A 215 15.78 -18.39 -39.92
C GLU A 215 15.54 -17.71 -38.57
N TYR A 216 14.82 -18.37 -37.66
CA TYR A 216 14.58 -17.84 -36.31
C TYR A 216 15.92 -17.73 -35.58
N GLY A 217 16.19 -16.58 -34.98
CA GLY A 217 17.44 -16.34 -34.24
C GLY A 217 18.70 -16.26 -35.12
N LYS A 218 18.56 -16.35 -36.46
CA LYS A 218 19.72 -16.32 -37.36
C LYS A 218 20.43 -14.97 -37.26
N GLY A 219 21.74 -15.03 -37.01
CA GLY A 219 22.60 -13.84 -36.85
C GLY A 219 22.49 -13.15 -35.49
N TYR A 220 21.83 -13.75 -34.50
CA TYR A 220 21.84 -13.23 -33.13
C TYR A 220 23.25 -13.20 -32.53
N GLU A 221 23.59 -12.11 -31.84
CA GLU A 221 24.82 -11.98 -31.06
C GLU A 221 24.49 -11.62 -29.60
N LYS A 222 25.11 -12.31 -28.65
CA LYS A 222 24.84 -12.20 -27.21
C LYS A 222 25.04 -10.78 -26.63
N TYR A 223 25.89 -9.96 -27.27
CA TYR A 223 26.20 -8.60 -26.83
C TYR A 223 26.07 -7.58 -27.98
N THR A 224 25.06 -7.77 -28.84
CA THR A 224 24.81 -6.85 -29.95
C THR A 224 24.50 -5.43 -29.46
N LYS A 225 24.91 -4.44 -30.26
CA LYS A 225 24.53 -3.03 -30.09
C LYS A 225 23.31 -2.66 -30.96
N GLU A 226 22.79 -3.61 -31.73
CA GLU A 226 21.57 -3.43 -32.49
C GLU A 226 20.36 -3.34 -31.58
N ASP A 227 19.29 -2.69 -32.07
CA ASP A 227 18.04 -2.62 -31.35
C ASP A 227 17.31 -3.96 -31.37
N LEU A 228 16.86 -4.39 -30.19
CA LEU A 228 16.14 -5.64 -29.99
C LEU A 228 14.62 -5.44 -29.80
N LEU A 229 14.16 -4.18 -29.80
CA LEU A 229 12.74 -3.86 -29.73
C LEU A 229 12.04 -4.15 -31.06
N PRO A 230 10.72 -4.38 -31.05
CA PRO A 230 9.92 -4.45 -32.27
C PRO A 230 10.09 -3.19 -33.11
N GLU A 231 9.91 -3.31 -34.43
CA GLU A 231 10.18 -2.22 -35.38
C GLU A 231 9.47 -0.89 -35.02
N LYS A 232 8.22 -0.96 -34.51
CA LYS A 232 7.46 0.24 -34.08
C LYS A 232 8.02 0.95 -32.84
N LEU A 233 8.92 0.31 -32.10
CA LEU A 233 9.53 0.79 -30.86
C LEU A 233 11.05 0.99 -31.00
N LYS A 234 11.58 0.84 -32.21
CA LYS A 234 13.01 1.01 -32.49
C LYS A 234 13.49 2.40 -32.06
N GLY A 235 14.65 2.43 -31.40
CA GLY A 235 15.30 3.59 -30.80
C GLY A 235 14.75 3.98 -29.43
N LYS A 236 13.70 3.32 -28.93
CA LYS A 236 13.07 3.73 -27.67
C LYS A 236 13.91 3.35 -26.46
N LYS A 237 14.14 4.33 -25.58
CA LYS A 237 14.88 4.15 -24.33
C LYS A 237 13.93 4.32 -23.15
N TYR A 238 13.62 3.21 -22.47
CA TYR A 238 12.81 3.22 -21.25
C TYR A 238 13.64 3.55 -20.02
N LEU A 239 14.71 2.78 -19.80
CA LEU A 239 15.64 3.00 -18.71
C LEU A 239 16.65 4.06 -19.12
N LYS A 240 16.58 5.22 -18.46
CA LYS A 240 17.57 6.29 -18.59
C LYS A 240 18.52 6.15 -17.39
N LYS A 241 19.80 5.90 -17.68
CA LYS A 241 20.88 5.95 -16.69
C LYS A 241 21.46 7.36 -16.68
#